data_AF-A0A8T6NSN6-F1
#
_entry.id   AF-A0A8T6NSN6-F1
#
_cell.length_a   1.000
_cell.length_b   1.000
_cell.length_c   1.000
_cell.angle_alpha   90.00
_cell.angle_beta   90.00
_cell.angle_gamma   90.00
#
_symmetry.space_group_name_H-M   'P 1'
#
loop_
_entity.id
_entity.type
_entity.pdbx_description
1 polymer ?
#
loop_
_entity_poly.entity_id
_entity_poly.type
_entity_poly.pdbx_seq_one_letter_code
_entity_poly.pdbx_strand_id
1 'polypeptide(L)'
;TYTLRFVLLDERGEPASAPVTAGEVALAGTPRVFSVPDGLTPAAVTFGEVVALRGFALRQAEDTLSVDIAWGAAAQMDTDYTYFVHLFDPATETIVAQIDSMPRAFTYPTSAWVEGEIVTETLTLDLSEVPPGSYRIAIGWYSDAGRLTPADAGGDPLPDGRVILDAVIAHD
;
A
#
# COMPACT_ATOMS: atom_id res chain seq x y z
N THR A 1 10.65 21.99 14.37
CA THR A 1 12.12 22.13 14.45
C THR A 1 12.58 21.68 15.82
N TYR A 2 13.68 20.96 15.88
CA TYR A 2 14.24 20.36 17.10
C TYR A 2 15.68 20.86 17.28
N THR A 3 16.15 20.97 18.51
CA THR A 3 17.53 21.36 18.82
C THR A 3 18.37 20.13 19.16
N LEU A 4 19.48 19.93 18.44
CA LEU A 4 20.42 18.85 18.74
C LEU A 4 21.48 19.35 19.73
N ARG A 5 21.61 18.68 20.88
CA ARG A 5 22.62 18.98 21.92
C ARG A 5 23.51 17.77 22.15
N PHE A 6 24.82 18.01 22.20
CA PHE A 6 25.81 17.00 22.56
C PHE A 6 26.40 17.29 23.94
N VAL A 7 26.69 16.23 24.68
CA VAL A 7 27.48 16.26 25.90
C VAL A 7 28.59 15.23 25.72
N LEU A 8 29.85 15.64 25.90
CA LEU A 8 30.95 14.69 26.01
C LEU A 8 30.80 13.94 27.34
N LEU A 9 30.87 12.62 27.28
CA LEU A 9 30.93 11.75 28.45
C LEU A 9 32.36 11.24 28.63
N ASP A 10 32.78 11.03 29.86
CA ASP A 10 34.04 10.34 30.17
C ASP A 10 33.89 8.81 30.05
N GLU A 11 34.96 8.07 30.34
CA GLU A 11 34.98 6.60 30.28
C GLU A 11 34.01 5.93 31.28
N ARG A 12 33.52 6.67 32.28
CA ARG A 12 32.54 6.21 33.27
C ARG A 12 31.10 6.58 32.86
N GLY A 13 30.94 7.28 31.75
CA GLY A 13 29.66 7.77 31.25
C GLY A 13 29.20 9.09 31.89
N GLU A 14 30.07 9.77 32.65
CA GLU A 14 29.73 11.03 33.32
C GLU A 14 29.98 12.24 32.41
N PRO A 15 29.15 13.30 32.47
CA PRO A 15 29.35 14.51 31.67
C PRO A 15 30.71 15.18 31.92
N ALA A 16 31.57 15.15 30.91
CA ALA A 16 32.87 15.81 30.88
C ALA A 16 32.79 17.24 30.30
N SER A 17 31.60 17.69 29.89
CA SER A 17 31.39 19.03 29.31
C SER A 17 29.95 19.53 29.56
N ALA A 18 29.77 20.83 29.46
CA ALA A 18 28.44 21.41 29.34
C ALA A 18 27.81 21.05 27.98
N PRO A 19 26.48 20.90 27.87
CA PRO A 19 25.84 20.61 26.60
C PRO A 19 26.12 21.68 25.54
N VAL A 20 26.69 21.27 24.41
CA VAL A 20 26.91 22.14 23.25
C VAL A 20 25.77 21.95 22.25
N THR A 21 25.17 23.06 21.83
CA THR A 21 24.17 23.03 20.76
C THR A 21 24.89 22.95 19.42
N ALA A 22 24.68 21.87 18.68
CA ALA A 22 25.29 21.69 17.36
C ALA A 22 24.48 22.31 16.22
N GLY A 23 23.18 22.51 16.44
CA GLY A 23 22.30 23.15 15.47
C GLY A 23 20.83 22.78 15.65
N GLU A 24 20.03 23.26 14.71
CA GLU A 24 18.61 22.92 14.60
C GLU A 24 18.41 21.88 13.49
N VAL A 25 17.52 20.92 13.76
CA VAL A 25 17.06 19.92 12.78
C VAL A 25 15.58 20.14 12.55
N ALA A 26 15.20 20.42 11.31
CA ALA A 26 13.81 20.36 10.89
C ALA A 26 13.49 18.92 10.45
N LEU A 27 12.67 18.22 11.23
CA LEU A 27 12.01 17.03 10.70
C LEU A 27 10.88 17.50 9.79
N ALA A 28 11.11 17.48 8.49
CA ALA A 28 10.02 17.59 7.53
C ALA A 28 9.25 16.26 7.59
N GLY A 29 7.99 16.31 8.03
CA GLY A 29 7.10 15.15 7.87
C GLY A 29 6.96 14.81 6.38
N THR A 30 6.72 13.54 6.07
CA THR A 30 6.38 13.13 4.72
C THR A 30 5.18 13.96 4.24
N PRO A 31 5.28 14.69 3.11
CA PRO A 31 4.15 15.44 2.60
C PRO A 31 3.00 14.47 2.31
N ARG A 32 1.85 14.76 2.92
CA ARG A 32 0.63 13.96 2.77
C ARG A 32 -0.18 14.45 1.59
N VAL A 33 -0.73 13.52 0.83
CA VAL A 33 -1.61 13.79 -0.30
C VAL A 33 -3.02 13.41 0.10
N PHE A 34 -4.03 14.17 -0.31
CA PHE A 34 -5.44 13.94 0.06
C PHE A 34 -6.37 13.87 -1.15
N SER A 35 -5.80 13.93 -2.36
CA SER A 35 -6.51 13.86 -3.62
C SER A 35 -5.96 12.70 -4.44
N VAL A 36 -6.86 11.91 -5.03
CA VAL A 36 -6.49 10.87 -5.99
C VAL A 36 -5.89 11.56 -7.23
N PRO A 37 -4.71 11.12 -7.73
CA PRO A 37 -4.16 11.65 -8.96
C PRO A 37 -5.07 11.39 -10.17
N ASP A 38 -4.99 12.27 -11.16
CA ASP A 38 -5.65 12.07 -12.46
C ASP A 38 -5.09 10.83 -13.18
N GLY A 39 -5.86 10.30 -14.14
CA GLY A 39 -5.44 9.18 -14.99
C GLY A 39 -5.67 7.79 -14.38
N LEU A 40 -6.24 7.71 -13.18
CA LEU A 40 -6.69 6.47 -12.57
C LEU A 40 -8.19 6.24 -12.84
N THR A 41 -8.56 4.98 -13.07
CA THR A 41 -9.94 4.54 -13.04
C THR A 41 -10.43 4.62 -11.59
N PRO A 42 -11.50 5.37 -11.28
CA PRO A 42 -12.02 5.47 -9.93
C PRO A 42 -12.50 4.11 -9.42
N ALA A 43 -12.24 3.85 -8.14
CA ALA A 43 -12.75 2.70 -7.42
C ALA A 43 -13.33 3.18 -6.09
N ALA A 44 -14.42 2.56 -5.67
CA ALA A 44 -15.10 2.86 -4.42
C ALA A 44 -15.27 1.55 -3.64
N VAL A 45 -14.15 1.02 -3.17
CA VAL A 45 -14.11 -0.20 -2.35
C VAL A 45 -13.41 0.10 -1.05
N THR A 46 -14.02 -0.31 0.06
CA THR A 46 -13.47 -0.14 1.41
C THR A 46 -13.23 -1.49 2.06
N PHE A 47 -12.04 -1.73 2.58
CA PHE A 47 -11.61 -2.95 3.27
C PHE A 47 -11.70 -2.73 4.77
N GLY A 48 -12.58 -3.49 5.43
CA GLY A 48 -12.74 -3.45 6.89
C GLY A 48 -12.99 -2.06 7.46
N GLU A 49 -13.62 -1.17 6.69
CA GLU A 49 -13.89 0.24 7.04
C GLU A 49 -12.66 1.13 7.27
N VAL A 50 -11.43 0.62 7.10
CA VAL A 50 -10.19 1.33 7.47
C VAL A 50 -9.31 1.73 6.29
N VAL A 51 -9.25 0.91 5.24
CA VAL A 51 -8.49 1.18 4.01
C VAL A 51 -9.45 1.21 2.82
N ALA A 52 -9.23 2.10 1.86
CA ALA A 52 -10.02 2.17 0.64
C ALA A 52 -9.13 2.05 -0.61
N LEU A 53 -9.61 1.31 -1.61
CA LEU A 53 -9.11 1.42 -2.97
C LEU A 53 -9.86 2.59 -3.63
N ARG A 54 -9.15 3.68 -3.91
CA ARG A 54 -9.71 4.93 -4.44
C ARG A 54 -9.58 5.05 -5.96
N GLY A 55 -8.56 4.40 -6.52
CA GLY A 55 -8.39 4.31 -7.96
C GLY A 55 -7.26 3.38 -8.34
N PHE A 56 -7.25 2.96 -9.60
CA PHE A 56 -6.20 2.11 -10.15
C PHE A 56 -6.02 2.36 -11.64
N ALA A 57 -4.86 1.97 -12.18
CA ALA A 57 -4.64 1.85 -13.61
C ALA A 57 -3.79 0.61 -13.90
N LEU A 58 -4.09 -0.06 -15.01
CA LEU A 58 -3.40 -1.27 -15.44
C LEU A 58 -2.72 -1.00 -16.78
N ARG A 59 -1.44 -1.34 -16.88
CA ARG A 59 -0.64 -1.14 -18.08
C ARG A 59 0.19 -2.40 -18.33
N GLN A 60 -0.18 -3.15 -19.36
CA GLN A 60 0.57 -4.34 -19.77
C GLN A 60 1.52 -4.00 -20.92
N ALA A 61 2.75 -4.51 -20.84
CA ALA A 61 3.75 -4.44 -21.88
C ALA A 61 4.53 -5.76 -21.91
N GLU A 62 4.35 -6.54 -22.98
CA GLU A 62 4.97 -7.87 -23.14
C GLU A 62 4.77 -8.74 -21.88
N ASP A 63 5.88 -9.12 -21.25
CA ASP A 63 5.94 -9.99 -20.07
C ASP A 63 5.83 -9.21 -18.75
N THR A 64 5.24 -8.01 -18.77
CA THR A 64 5.14 -7.17 -17.58
C THR A 64 3.77 -6.51 -17.48
N LEU A 65 3.19 -6.59 -16.27
CA LEU A 65 1.97 -5.89 -15.91
C LEU A 65 2.24 -4.88 -14.80
N SER A 66 2.12 -3.61 -15.14
CA SER A 66 2.16 -2.52 -14.17
C SER A 66 0.76 -2.23 -13.62
N VAL A 67 0.68 -2.12 -12.29
CA VAL A 67 -0.54 -1.87 -11.54
C VAL A 67 -0.30 -0.61 -10.70
N ASP A 68 -0.84 0.51 -11.16
CA ASP A 68 -0.86 1.76 -10.40
C ASP A 68 -2.07 1.74 -9.48
N ILE A 69 -1.88 2.05 -8.19
CA ILE A 69 -2.93 2.03 -7.19
C ILE A 69 -2.90 3.34 -6.40
N ALA A 70 -4.07 3.88 -6.12
CA ALA A 70 -4.29 4.89 -5.10
C ALA A 70 -5.10 4.29 -3.95
N TRP A 71 -4.43 4.08 -2.83
CA TRP A 71 -5.06 3.75 -1.56
C TRP A 71 -5.51 5.01 -0.86
N GLY A 72 -6.55 4.89 -0.02
CA GLY A 72 -6.98 5.94 0.90
C GLY A 72 -7.17 5.41 2.30
N ALA A 73 -6.78 6.17 3.32
CA ALA A 73 -7.20 5.90 4.69
C ALA A 73 -8.69 6.27 4.84
N ALA A 74 -9.54 5.26 5.03
CA ALA A 74 -10.96 5.49 5.33
C ALA A 74 -11.17 5.90 6.80
N ALA A 75 -10.27 5.46 7.69
CA ALA A 75 -10.20 5.84 9.08
C ALA A 75 -8.73 5.83 9.56
N GLN A 76 -8.47 6.36 10.75
CA GLN A 76 -7.18 6.16 11.41
C GLN A 76 -7.01 4.67 11.78
N MET A 77 -5.81 4.14 11.53
CA MET A 77 -5.48 2.74 11.75
C MET A 77 -4.47 2.61 12.89
N ASP A 78 -4.70 1.64 13.78
CA ASP A 78 -3.75 1.27 14.85
C ASP A 78 -2.98 -0.01 14.50
N THR A 79 -3.28 -0.61 13.35
CA THR A 79 -2.70 -1.86 12.86
C THR A 79 -2.01 -1.64 11.52
N ASP A 80 -0.87 -2.31 11.35
CA ASP A 80 -0.16 -2.37 10.08
C ASP A 80 -0.68 -3.53 9.25
N TYR A 81 -1.29 -3.20 8.11
CA TYR A 81 -1.85 -4.18 7.20
C TYR A 81 -0.92 -4.44 6.01
N THR A 82 -0.97 -5.67 5.51
CA THR A 82 -0.34 -6.09 4.26
C THR A 82 -1.44 -6.21 3.20
N TYR A 83 -1.18 -5.69 2.00
CA TYR A 83 -2.04 -5.95 0.86
C TYR A 83 -1.48 -7.08 0.01
N PHE A 84 -2.36 -7.71 -0.75
CA PHE A 84 -1.97 -8.57 -1.85
C PHE A 84 -2.58 -8.09 -3.17
N VAL A 85 -1.87 -8.35 -4.26
CA VAL A 85 -2.33 -8.23 -5.64
C VAL A 85 -2.06 -9.56 -6.32
N HIS A 86 -3.11 -10.27 -6.70
CA HIS A 86 -3.02 -11.58 -7.35
C HIS A 86 -3.47 -11.48 -8.80
N LEU A 87 -2.65 -11.95 -9.72
CA LEU A 87 -3.07 -12.34 -11.06
C LEU A 87 -3.49 -13.80 -11.01
N PHE A 88 -4.74 -14.08 -11.39
CA PHE A 88 -5.29 -15.44 -11.28
C PHE A 88 -6.12 -15.83 -12.51
N ASP A 89 -6.16 -17.13 -12.77
CA ASP A 89 -7.02 -17.73 -13.79
C ASP A 89 -8.45 -17.85 -13.23
N PRO A 90 -9.44 -17.14 -13.80
CA PRO A 90 -10.81 -17.18 -13.31
C PRO A 90 -11.52 -18.53 -13.55
N ALA A 91 -11.00 -19.39 -14.42
CA ALA A 91 -11.59 -20.71 -14.67
C ALA A 91 -11.18 -21.73 -13.60
N THR A 92 -9.96 -21.60 -13.05
CA THR A 92 -9.38 -22.56 -12.10
C THR A 92 -9.17 -21.99 -10.70
N GLU A 93 -9.30 -20.67 -10.52
CA GLU A 93 -8.93 -19.92 -9.31
C GLU A 93 -7.43 -20.01 -8.95
N THR A 94 -6.60 -20.44 -9.92
CA THR A 94 -5.15 -20.56 -9.70
C THR A 94 -4.48 -19.20 -9.80
N ILE A 95 -3.72 -18.83 -8.76
CA ILE A 95 -2.87 -17.64 -8.78
C ILE A 95 -1.61 -17.98 -9.60
N VAL A 96 -1.35 -17.19 -10.64
CA VAL A 96 -0.20 -17.39 -11.54
C VAL A 96 0.92 -16.37 -11.32
N ALA A 97 0.61 -15.22 -10.73
CA ALA A 97 1.58 -14.25 -10.25
C ALA A 97 0.98 -13.46 -9.08
N GLN A 98 1.81 -13.01 -8.14
CA GLN A 98 1.33 -12.26 -6.98
C GLN A 98 2.37 -11.31 -6.40
N ILE A 99 1.86 -10.31 -5.68
CA ILE A 99 2.64 -9.42 -4.82
C ILE A 99 1.94 -9.39 -3.47
N ASP A 100 2.70 -9.56 -2.39
CA ASP A 100 2.31 -9.29 -1.01
C ASP A 100 3.25 -8.22 -0.47
N SER A 101 2.71 -7.08 -0.03
CA SER A 101 3.54 -5.96 0.40
C SER A 101 2.83 -5.05 1.39
N MET A 102 3.63 -4.34 2.17
CA MET A 102 3.18 -3.15 2.90
C MET A 102 3.42 -1.90 2.05
N PRO A 103 2.67 -0.80 2.28
CA PRO A 103 2.77 0.37 1.42
C PRO A 103 4.17 0.97 1.34
N ARG A 104 4.52 1.44 0.14
CA ARG A 104 5.83 2.00 -0.21
C ARG A 104 6.98 1.05 0.14
N ALA A 105 6.83 -0.22 -0.23
CA ALA A 105 7.82 -1.27 0.00
C ALA A 105 8.27 -1.33 1.47
N PHE A 106 7.31 -1.48 2.40
CA PHE A 106 7.53 -1.62 3.84
C PHE A 106 8.10 -0.38 4.56
N THR A 107 8.06 0.80 3.93
CA THR A 107 8.56 2.04 4.54
C THR A 107 7.46 2.99 5.04
N TYR A 108 6.20 2.73 4.69
CA TYR A 108 5.10 3.59 5.09
C TYR A 108 3.90 2.79 5.62
N PRO A 109 4.02 2.24 6.85
CA PRO A 109 3.00 1.40 7.46
C PRO A 109 1.64 2.10 7.55
N THR A 110 0.55 1.34 7.49
CA THR A 110 -0.81 1.91 7.50
C THR A 110 -1.14 2.64 8.80
N SER A 111 -0.52 2.29 9.94
CA SER A 111 -0.68 3.05 11.19
C SER A 111 -0.12 4.48 11.15
N ALA A 112 0.74 4.80 10.17
CA ALA A 112 1.26 6.16 9.99
C ALA A 112 0.32 7.07 9.18
N TRP A 113 -0.69 6.49 8.52
CA TRP A 113 -1.62 7.22 7.68
C TRP A 113 -2.63 7.96 8.54
N VAL A 114 -3.07 9.13 8.07
CA VAL A 114 -4.22 9.82 8.66
C VAL A 114 -5.45 9.67 7.79
N GLU A 115 -6.62 9.76 8.41
CA GLU A 115 -7.91 9.73 7.71
C GLU A 115 -7.92 10.67 6.50
N GLY A 116 -8.36 10.16 5.36
CA GLY A 116 -8.39 10.86 4.08
C GLY A 116 -7.06 10.91 3.32
N GLU A 117 -5.94 10.50 3.93
CA GLU A 117 -4.66 10.44 3.23
C GLU A 117 -4.71 9.45 2.06
N ILE A 118 -4.12 9.87 0.94
CA ILE A 118 -3.97 9.09 -0.28
C ILE A 118 -2.51 8.63 -0.40
N VAL A 119 -2.32 7.33 -0.54
CA VAL A 119 -1.01 6.71 -0.75
C VAL A 119 -1.03 5.97 -2.06
N THR A 120 -0.15 6.40 -2.96
CA THR A 120 -0.05 5.83 -4.31
C THR A 120 1.13 4.88 -4.42
N GLU A 121 0.95 3.82 -5.19
CA GLU A 121 1.98 2.83 -5.50
C GLU A 121 1.93 2.44 -6.98
N THR A 122 3.09 2.08 -7.52
CA THR A 122 3.20 1.41 -8.81
C THR A 122 3.84 0.06 -8.55
N LEU A 123 3.09 -0.99 -8.84
CA LEU A 123 3.50 -2.37 -8.68
C LEU A 123 3.77 -2.98 -10.05
N THR A 124 4.63 -3.99 -10.08
CA THR A 124 5.02 -4.66 -11.32
C THR A 124 4.95 -6.17 -11.11
N LEU A 125 4.03 -6.82 -11.82
CA LEU A 125 3.95 -8.27 -11.91
C LEU A 125 4.76 -8.73 -13.13
N ASP A 126 5.67 -9.69 -12.90
CA ASP A 126 6.39 -10.40 -13.95
C ASP A 126 5.48 -11.48 -14.54
N LEU A 127 5.32 -11.46 -15.86
CA LEU A 127 4.51 -12.42 -16.61
C LEU A 127 5.37 -13.40 -17.42
N SER A 128 6.70 -13.33 -17.36
CA SER A 128 7.58 -14.15 -18.21
C SER A 128 7.44 -15.66 -17.99
N GLU A 129 6.98 -16.08 -16.81
CA GLU A 129 6.67 -17.47 -16.47
C GLU A 129 5.16 -17.77 -16.44
N VAL A 130 4.32 -16.78 -16.76
CA VAL A 130 2.86 -16.94 -16.80
C VAL A 130 2.48 -17.63 -18.11
N PRO A 131 1.73 -18.73 -18.10
CA PRO A 131 1.28 -19.36 -19.34
C PRO A 131 0.37 -18.44 -20.18
N PRO A 132 0.25 -18.68 -21.49
CA PRO A 132 -0.75 -17.97 -22.29
C PRO A 132 -2.17 -18.24 -21.79
N GLY A 133 -2.99 -17.19 -21.71
CA GLY A 133 -4.31 -17.28 -21.10
C GLY A 133 -5.01 -15.94 -20.89
N SER A 134 -6.17 -15.99 -20.24
CA SER A 134 -6.94 -14.81 -19.83
C SER A 134 -7.07 -14.79 -18.33
N TYR A 135 -6.54 -13.74 -17.70
CA TYR A 135 -6.41 -13.62 -16.27
C TYR A 135 -7.20 -12.44 -15.72
N ARG A 136 -7.45 -12.47 -14.41
CA ARG A 136 -8.08 -11.38 -13.65
C ARG A 136 -7.16 -10.95 -12.51
N ILE A 137 -7.35 -9.72 -12.03
CA ILE A 137 -6.64 -9.20 -10.86
C ILE A 137 -7.57 -9.21 -9.67
N ALA A 138 -7.12 -9.79 -8.56
CA ALA A 138 -7.75 -9.69 -7.27
C ALA A 138 -6.87 -8.91 -6.29
N ILE A 139 -7.50 -8.06 -5.48
CA ILE A 139 -6.83 -7.23 -4.48
C ILE A 139 -7.50 -7.45 -3.13
N GLY A 140 -6.70 -7.57 -2.07
CA GLY A 140 -7.21 -7.60 -0.70
C GLY A 140 -6.17 -7.16 0.32
N TRP A 141 -6.63 -7.06 1.57
CA TRP A 141 -5.83 -6.60 2.70
C TRP A 141 -5.96 -7.59 3.86
N TYR A 142 -4.89 -7.78 4.62
CA TYR A 142 -4.89 -8.65 5.78
C TYR A 142 -3.93 -8.18 6.88
N SER A 143 -4.12 -8.76 8.05
CA SER A 143 -3.20 -8.69 9.19
C SER A 143 -3.10 -10.07 9.83
N ASP A 144 -2.41 -10.18 10.96
CA ASP A 144 -2.39 -11.40 11.77
C ASP A 144 -3.79 -11.84 12.25
N ALA A 145 -4.74 -10.90 12.33
CA ALA A 145 -6.14 -11.18 12.68
C ALA A 145 -6.95 -11.79 11.50
N GLY A 146 -6.38 -11.81 10.30
CA GLY A 146 -7.02 -12.33 9.08
C GLY A 146 -7.24 -11.27 8.00
N ARG A 147 -7.97 -11.66 6.96
CA ARG A 147 -8.32 -10.80 5.81
C ARG A 147 -9.42 -9.83 6.18
N LEU A 148 -9.29 -8.59 5.71
CA LEU A 148 -10.35 -7.60 5.76
C LEU A 148 -11.43 -7.93 4.74
N THR A 149 -12.69 -7.81 5.13
CA THR A 149 -13.82 -7.91 4.19
C THR A 149 -13.91 -6.62 3.39
N PRO A 150 -13.79 -6.67 2.05
CA PRO A 150 -14.08 -5.52 1.21
C PRO A 150 -15.59 -5.30 1.11
N ALA A 151 -15.99 -4.05 0.96
CA ALA A 151 -17.34 -3.64 0.62
C ALA A 151 -17.31 -2.67 -0.56
N ASP A 152 -18.30 -2.76 -1.44
CA ASP A 152 -18.44 -1.88 -2.59
C ASP A 152 -18.97 -0.47 -2.21
N ALA A 153 -19.31 0.34 -3.20
CA ALA A 153 -19.81 1.70 -2.99
C ALA A 153 -21.15 1.76 -2.26
N GLY A 154 -21.95 0.69 -2.33
CA GLY A 154 -23.22 0.54 -1.62
C GLY A 154 -23.04 0.04 -0.18
N GLY A 155 -21.83 -0.39 0.18
CA GLY A 155 -21.54 -1.05 1.46
C GLY A 155 -21.84 -2.55 1.43
N ASP A 156 -22.13 -3.12 0.26
CA ASP A 156 -22.37 -4.55 0.14
C ASP A 156 -21.03 -5.30 0.21
N PRO A 157 -20.92 -6.34 1.07
CA PRO A 157 -19.67 -7.07 1.23
C PRO A 157 -19.34 -7.87 -0.04
N LEU A 158 -18.06 -7.81 -0.43
CA LEU A 158 -17.50 -8.60 -1.51
C LEU A 158 -16.92 -9.93 -0.97
N PRO A 159 -17.07 -11.05 -1.71
CA PRO A 159 -16.67 -12.37 -1.24
C PRO A 159 -15.15 -12.56 -1.16
N ASP A 160 -14.73 -13.64 -0.49
CA ASP A 160 -13.34 -14.14 -0.41
C ASP A 160 -12.27 -13.18 0.15
N GLY A 161 -12.70 -12.06 0.75
CA GLY A 161 -11.80 -11.06 1.29
C GLY A 161 -11.03 -10.30 0.20
N ARG A 162 -11.59 -10.19 -1.01
CA ARG A 162 -10.93 -9.54 -2.15
C ARG A 162 -11.92 -8.81 -3.06
N VAL A 163 -11.46 -7.75 -3.69
CA VAL A 163 -12.12 -7.14 -4.87
C VAL A 163 -11.46 -7.69 -6.13
N ILE A 164 -12.26 -8.00 -7.14
CA ILE A 164 -11.78 -8.33 -8.49
C ILE A 164 -11.89 -7.07 -9.34
N LEU A 165 -10.79 -6.66 -9.97
CA LEU A 165 -10.80 -5.51 -10.87
C LEU A 165 -11.52 -5.86 -12.17
N ASP A 166 -12.28 -4.91 -12.70
CA ASP A 166 -13.01 -5.06 -13.97
C ASP A 166 -12.05 -4.87 -15.17
N ALA A 167 -11.10 -5.80 -15.30
CA ALA A 167 -10.14 -5.84 -16.39
C ALA A 167 -9.70 -7.28 -16.66
N VAL A 168 -9.55 -7.62 -17.94
CA VAL A 168 -9.01 -8.91 -18.39
C VAL A 168 -7.58 -8.70 -18.86
N ILE A 169 -6.66 -9.49 -18.34
CA ILE A 169 -5.26 -9.51 -18.77
C ILE A 169 -5.09 -10.70 -19.69
N ALA A 170 -4.92 -10.43 -20.99
CA ALA A 170 -4.58 -11.45 -21.97
C ALA A 170 -3.06 -11.59 -22.04
N HIS A 171 -2.56 -12.81 -21.99
CA HIS A 171 -1.14 -13.10 -22.19
C HIS A 171 -1.02 -14.15 -23.30
N ASP A 172 -0.13 -13.91 -24.25
CA ASP A 172 0.02 -14.65 -25.52
C ASP A 172 1.32 -15.46 -25.56
#